data_AF-A0A5Q0GN84-F1
#
_entry.id   AF-A0A5Q0GN84-F1
#
_cell.length_a   1.000
_cell.length_b   1.000
_cell.length_c   1.000
_cell.angle_alpha   90.00
_cell.angle_beta   90.00
_cell.angle_gamma   90.00
#
_symmetry.space_group_name_H-M   'P 1'
#
loop_
_entity.id
_entity.type
_entity.pdbx_description
1 polymer ?
#
loop_
_entity_poly.entity_id
_entity_poly.type
_entity_poly.pdbx_seq_one_letter_code
_entity_poly.pdbx_strand_id
1 'polypeptide(L)'
;MANKKSKSSPIYISSGIIAASLILTYAPIPALQQTVIIVSGTELQEPLQKLETKFEQENPNIQLELKFQGSQDMVNKFVDQKNDFKPAVLIPANGEILTELSDRLRAANNTAPFYDSPRPIAKTILVGIAWPERGKVLFPDGRFQWQKVEQAMLASNWEKIGGNKDWGSFDFVTTDPTRSNSGQVTLNLWTQSKLGTQVNSNSFNNPSVQSLFGLVKKSVYQPPRSTDILLQEFITRGSNDADVATVYESVALYRWQQSSTNNGRPYQIYYLNPSIESTATAAIVRRDVDSGTANAAKKFIDFVTQPAQQAILVEYGFRPVNNTVDLKSVPKSPWNQNIPGAEVKPSVQALPPPTAEMITEMQRLWERAN
;
A
#
# COMPACT_ATOMS: atom_id res chain seq x y z
N MET A 1 41.34 -75.63 44.95
CA MET A 1 41.18 -75.16 43.56
C MET A 1 40.65 -73.73 43.61
N ALA A 2 41.38 -72.78 43.03
CA ALA A 2 41.14 -71.34 43.14
C ALA A 2 40.90 -70.70 41.77
N ASN A 3 40.17 -69.56 41.82
CA ASN A 3 40.12 -68.45 40.86
C ASN A 3 39.42 -68.66 39.50
N LYS A 4 38.76 -67.67 38.88
CA LYS A 4 38.82 -66.21 39.01
C LYS A 4 37.52 -65.60 38.43
N LYS A 5 36.88 -64.64 39.11
CA LYS A 5 35.81 -63.80 38.54
C LYS A 5 36.42 -62.58 37.84
N SER A 6 36.04 -62.35 36.58
CA SER A 6 36.45 -61.21 35.76
C SER A 6 35.62 -59.96 36.12
N LYS A 7 36.30 -58.86 36.45
CA LYS A 7 35.73 -57.51 36.62
C LYS A 7 35.84 -56.76 35.29
N SER A 8 34.72 -56.45 34.65
CA SER A 8 34.66 -55.49 33.53
C SER A 8 34.45 -54.07 34.09
N SER A 9 35.29 -53.14 33.62
CA SER A 9 35.53 -51.81 34.20
C SER A 9 34.42 -50.77 33.97
N PRO A 10 34.14 -49.89 34.95
CA PRO A 10 33.16 -48.79 34.85
C PRO A 10 33.64 -47.56 34.05
N ILE A 11 34.85 -47.59 33.49
CA ILE A 11 35.53 -46.42 32.89
C ILE A 11 34.96 -46.07 31.50
N TYR A 12 34.57 -47.06 30.70
CA TYR A 12 34.09 -46.81 29.32
C TYR A 12 32.69 -46.17 29.26
N ILE A 13 31.85 -46.40 30.28
CA ILE A 13 30.52 -45.79 30.36
C ILE A 13 30.63 -44.31 30.72
N SER A 14 31.59 -43.94 31.58
CA SER A 14 31.82 -42.55 31.98
C SER A 14 32.37 -41.68 30.85
N SER A 15 33.29 -42.20 30.04
CA SER A 15 33.84 -41.47 28.89
C SER A 15 32.80 -41.22 27.79
N GLY A 16 31.89 -42.18 27.55
CA GLY A 16 30.79 -42.02 26.59
C GLY A 16 29.78 -40.95 27.01
N ILE A 17 29.47 -40.87 28.30
CA ILE A 17 28.56 -39.84 28.85
C ILE A 17 29.19 -38.45 28.79
N ILE A 18 30.48 -38.31 29.09
CA ILE A 18 31.21 -37.03 29.01
C ILE A 18 31.33 -36.55 27.55
N ALA A 19 31.62 -37.44 26.60
CA ALA A 19 31.67 -37.10 25.19
C ALA A 19 30.28 -36.69 24.65
N ALA A 20 29.22 -37.41 25.02
CA ALA A 20 27.85 -37.08 24.62
C ALA A 20 27.37 -35.75 25.24
N SER A 21 27.73 -35.45 26.49
CA SER A 21 27.38 -34.18 27.13
C SER A 21 28.19 -33.00 26.57
N LEU A 22 29.46 -33.19 26.19
CA LEU A 22 30.23 -32.17 25.44
C LEU A 22 29.61 -31.91 24.05
N ILE A 23 29.19 -32.95 23.32
CA ILE A 23 28.52 -32.78 22.03
C ILE A 23 27.18 -32.03 22.20
N LEU A 24 26.39 -32.32 23.23
CA LEU A 24 25.15 -31.59 23.52
C LEU A 24 25.36 -30.15 23.99
N THR A 25 26.50 -29.86 24.64
CA THR A 25 26.84 -28.51 25.13
C THR A 25 27.38 -27.62 24.01
N TYR A 26 28.01 -28.20 22.98
CA TYR A 26 28.60 -27.49 21.85
C TYR A 26 27.84 -27.68 20.52
N ALA A 27 26.82 -28.54 20.48
CA ALA A 27 25.90 -28.60 19.35
C ALA A 27 25.13 -27.26 19.32
N PRO A 28 25.12 -26.55 18.17
CA PRO A 28 24.31 -25.36 18.03
C PRO A 28 22.86 -25.76 18.29
N ILE A 29 22.27 -25.25 19.37
CA ILE A 29 20.84 -25.30 19.59
C ILE A 29 20.23 -24.65 18.34
N PRO A 30 19.33 -25.33 17.60
CA PRO A 30 18.61 -24.67 16.52
C PRO A 30 17.95 -23.44 17.13
N ALA A 31 18.42 -22.25 16.76
CA ALA A 31 17.82 -21.03 17.24
C ALA A 31 16.34 -21.09 16.85
N LEU A 32 15.45 -20.94 17.83
CA LEU A 32 14.01 -20.96 17.56
C LEU A 32 13.74 -19.82 16.57
N GLN A 33 13.43 -20.17 15.32
CA GLN A 33 13.18 -19.20 14.28
C GLN A 33 11.84 -18.53 14.54
N GLN A 34 11.85 -17.23 14.83
CA GLN A 34 10.65 -16.46 15.12
C GLN A 34 10.04 -15.98 13.80
N THR A 35 8.85 -16.48 13.45
CA THR A 35 8.12 -16.01 12.27
C THR A 35 7.29 -14.77 12.61
N VAL A 36 7.32 -13.77 11.73
CA VAL A 36 6.50 -12.55 11.81
C VAL A 36 5.72 -12.39 10.52
N ILE A 37 4.40 -12.59 10.59
CA ILE A 37 3.51 -12.43 9.44
C ILE A 37 3.15 -10.94 9.28
N ILE A 38 3.54 -10.36 8.15
CA ILE A 38 3.31 -8.94 7.84
C ILE A 38 2.33 -8.84 6.68
N VAL A 39 1.23 -8.12 6.89
CA VAL A 39 0.24 -7.86 5.84
C VAL A 39 0.34 -6.40 5.42
N SER A 40 0.56 -6.15 4.13
CA SER A 40 0.76 -4.80 3.60
C SER A 40 -0.10 -4.52 2.36
N GLY A 41 -0.23 -3.23 2.00
CA GLY A 41 -0.75 -2.80 0.71
C GLY A 41 0.09 -3.36 -0.44
N THR A 42 -0.53 -3.66 -1.58
CA THR A 42 0.19 -4.24 -2.73
C THR A 42 1.22 -3.29 -3.32
N GLU A 43 1.06 -1.97 -3.12
CA GLU A 43 2.03 -0.96 -3.54
C GLU A 43 3.40 -1.15 -2.87
N LEU A 44 3.43 -1.79 -1.69
CA LEU A 44 4.65 -2.08 -0.95
C LEU A 44 5.24 -3.47 -1.24
N GLN A 45 4.64 -4.26 -2.15
CA GLN A 45 5.03 -5.65 -2.37
C GLN A 45 6.50 -5.82 -2.74
N GLU A 46 6.91 -5.22 -3.85
CA GLU A 46 8.27 -5.36 -4.37
C GLU A 46 9.33 -4.73 -3.44
N PRO A 47 9.15 -3.51 -2.88
CA PRO A 47 10.13 -2.98 -1.94
C PRO A 47 10.22 -3.79 -0.64
N LEU A 48 9.09 -4.29 -0.10
CA LEU A 48 9.14 -5.09 1.13
C LEU A 48 9.80 -6.45 0.91
N GLN A 49 9.62 -7.11 -0.23
CA GLN A 49 10.35 -8.34 -0.56
C GLN A 49 11.87 -8.11 -0.62
N LYS A 50 12.30 -6.98 -1.18
CA LYS A 50 13.73 -6.60 -1.20
C LYS A 50 14.25 -6.29 0.21
N LEU A 51 13.43 -5.68 1.06
CA LEU A 51 13.77 -5.36 2.45
C LEU A 51 13.78 -6.59 3.35
N GLU A 52 12.86 -7.53 3.13
CA GLU A 52 12.81 -8.83 3.81
C GLU A 52 14.12 -9.59 3.63
N THR A 53 14.58 -9.74 2.38
CA THR A 53 15.85 -10.43 2.10
C THR A 53 17.02 -9.83 2.89
N LYS A 54 17.10 -8.50 2.98
CA LYS A 54 18.16 -7.81 3.75
C LYS A 54 17.97 -7.96 5.26
N PHE A 55 16.73 -7.84 5.73
CA PHE A 55 16.41 -7.94 7.14
C PHE A 55 16.76 -9.32 7.70
N GLU A 56 16.39 -10.39 7.00
CA GLU A 56 16.67 -11.77 7.42
C GLU A 56 18.17 -12.10 7.40
N GLN A 57 18.94 -11.50 6.49
CA GLN A 57 20.41 -11.60 6.51
C GLN A 57 21.01 -10.96 7.77
N GLU A 58 20.48 -9.82 8.21
CA GLU A 58 20.93 -9.14 9.42
C GLU A 58 20.34 -9.75 10.71
N ASN A 59 19.24 -10.50 10.59
CA ASN A 59 18.48 -11.08 11.69
C ASN A 59 18.13 -12.55 11.41
N PRO A 60 19.12 -13.47 11.37
CA PRO A 60 18.91 -14.86 10.93
C PRO A 60 17.95 -15.68 11.79
N ASN A 61 17.61 -15.20 13.00
CA ASN A 61 16.65 -15.83 13.90
C ASN A 61 15.21 -15.34 13.70
N ILE A 62 14.97 -14.39 12.80
CA ILE A 62 13.65 -13.85 12.49
C ILE A 62 13.36 -14.15 11.03
N GLN A 63 12.23 -14.80 10.79
CA GLN A 63 11.69 -15.00 9.44
C GLN A 63 10.49 -14.10 9.24
N LEU A 64 10.44 -13.41 8.12
CA LEU A 64 9.26 -12.66 7.73
C LEU A 64 8.39 -13.51 6.80
N GLU A 65 7.08 -13.32 6.90
CA GLU A 65 6.15 -13.83 5.90
C GLU A 65 5.29 -12.67 5.41
N LEU A 66 5.54 -12.23 4.18
CA LEU A 66 4.84 -11.10 3.59
C LEU A 66 3.53 -11.55 2.90
N LYS A 67 2.44 -10.87 3.21
CA LYS A 67 1.12 -11.01 2.56
C LYS A 67 0.67 -9.65 2.04
N PHE A 68 0.01 -9.64 0.88
CA PHE A 68 -0.41 -8.39 0.23
C PHE A 68 -1.91 -8.35 -0.06
N GLN A 69 -2.56 -7.29 0.39
CA GLN A 69 -4.00 -7.09 0.30
C GLN A 69 -4.33 -5.62 0.00
N GLY A 70 -5.54 -5.33 -0.48
CA GLY A 70 -6.04 -3.95 -0.50
C GLY A 70 -6.10 -3.38 0.92
N SER A 71 -5.81 -2.11 1.12
CA SER A 71 -5.67 -1.55 2.48
C SER A 71 -6.94 -1.68 3.32
N GLN A 72 -8.12 -1.52 2.72
CA GLN A 72 -9.39 -1.73 3.42
C GLN A 72 -9.71 -3.22 3.56
N ASP A 73 -9.45 -4.01 2.51
CA ASP A 73 -9.63 -5.47 2.51
C ASP A 73 -8.83 -6.12 3.66
N MET A 74 -7.63 -5.61 3.94
CA MET A 74 -6.78 -6.03 5.06
C MET A 74 -7.47 -5.89 6.41
N VAL A 75 -8.03 -4.71 6.70
CA VAL A 75 -8.73 -4.46 7.97
C VAL A 75 -10.02 -5.25 8.04
N ASN A 76 -10.80 -5.31 6.96
CA ASN A 76 -12.03 -6.08 6.90
C ASN A 76 -11.77 -7.58 7.18
N LYS A 77 -10.78 -8.18 6.52
CA LYS A 77 -10.41 -9.59 6.74
C LYS A 77 -9.82 -9.83 8.13
N PHE A 78 -9.08 -8.87 8.68
CA PHE A 78 -8.59 -8.97 10.05
C PHE A 78 -9.76 -8.98 11.04
N VAL A 79 -10.69 -8.03 10.96
CA VAL A 79 -11.86 -7.96 11.85
C VAL A 79 -12.71 -9.22 11.73
N ASP A 80 -13.04 -9.61 10.49
CA ASP A 80 -13.93 -10.75 10.20
C ASP A 80 -13.26 -12.12 10.38
N GLN A 81 -11.95 -12.16 10.69
CA GLN A 81 -11.16 -13.39 10.80
C GLN A 81 -11.21 -14.27 9.53
N LYS A 82 -11.15 -13.62 8.36
CA LYS A 82 -11.24 -14.28 7.04
C LYS A 82 -9.88 -14.61 6.42
N ASN A 83 -8.79 -14.42 7.15
CA ASN A 83 -7.46 -14.87 6.72
C ASN A 83 -7.23 -16.31 7.17
N ASP A 84 -6.55 -17.10 6.35
CA ASP A 84 -6.02 -18.43 6.66
C ASP A 84 -4.71 -18.40 7.46
N PHE A 85 -4.25 -17.19 7.82
CA PHE A 85 -3.07 -16.90 8.62
C PHE A 85 -3.38 -15.85 9.71
N LYS A 86 -2.48 -15.71 10.68
CA LYS A 86 -2.60 -14.76 11.80
C LYS A 86 -1.60 -13.61 11.66
N PRO A 87 -2.04 -12.40 11.28
CA PRO A 87 -1.14 -11.25 11.12
C PRO A 87 -0.49 -10.83 12.44
N ALA A 88 0.80 -10.56 12.42
CA ALA A 88 1.51 -9.87 13.51
C ALA A 88 1.60 -8.36 13.25
N VAL A 89 1.76 -7.96 11.98
CA VAL A 89 1.86 -6.57 11.56
C VAL A 89 0.85 -6.28 10.45
N LEU A 90 0.16 -5.15 10.56
CA LEU A 90 -0.69 -4.59 9.50
C LEU A 90 -0.10 -3.27 9.02
N ILE A 91 0.05 -3.10 7.71
CA ILE A 91 0.59 -1.89 7.07
C ILE A 91 -0.36 -1.41 5.96
N PRO A 92 -1.51 -0.82 6.30
CA PRO A 92 -2.36 -0.16 5.31
C PRO A 92 -1.69 1.10 4.76
N ALA A 93 -2.17 1.59 3.62
CA ALA A 93 -1.68 2.79 2.95
C ALA A 93 -1.91 4.09 3.72
N ASN A 94 -2.72 4.07 4.79
CA ASN A 94 -3.02 5.23 5.61
C ASN A 94 -3.30 4.84 7.07
N GLY A 95 -2.89 5.69 8.02
CA GLY A 95 -3.14 5.53 9.45
C GLY A 95 -4.61 5.60 9.87
N GLU A 96 -5.48 6.33 9.16
CA GLU A 96 -6.92 6.40 9.48
C GLU A 96 -7.62 5.04 9.39
N ILE A 97 -7.13 4.15 8.53
CA ILE A 97 -7.64 2.77 8.41
C ILE A 97 -7.31 1.97 9.69
N LEU A 98 -6.19 2.29 10.36
CA LEU A 98 -5.85 1.69 11.66
C LEU A 98 -6.65 2.31 12.80
N THR A 99 -7.02 3.60 12.71
CA THR A 99 -7.98 4.23 13.63
C THR A 99 -9.33 3.52 13.55
N GLU A 100 -9.85 3.30 12.34
CA GLU A 100 -11.07 2.53 12.12
C GLU A 100 -10.98 1.11 12.71
N LEU A 101 -9.88 0.40 12.43
CA LEU A 101 -9.64 -0.93 13.02
C LEU A 101 -9.66 -0.87 14.54
N SER A 102 -8.97 0.10 15.13
CA SER A 102 -8.91 0.29 16.58
C SER A 102 -10.31 0.48 17.18
N ASP A 103 -11.13 1.33 16.56
CA ASP A 103 -12.50 1.61 17.02
C ASP A 103 -13.38 0.37 16.92
N ARG A 104 -13.32 -0.37 15.81
CA ARG A 104 -14.04 -1.64 15.62
C ARG A 104 -13.64 -2.69 16.66
N LEU A 105 -12.34 -2.84 16.96
CA LEU A 105 -11.86 -3.82 17.94
C LEU A 105 -12.21 -3.46 19.39
N ARG A 106 -12.14 -2.17 19.75
CA ARG A 106 -12.54 -1.70 21.08
C ARG A 106 -14.03 -1.88 21.32
N ALA A 107 -14.85 -1.61 20.31
CA ALA A 107 -16.30 -1.85 20.38
C ALA A 107 -16.64 -3.33 20.61
N ALA A 108 -15.83 -4.25 20.08
CA ALA A 108 -16.06 -5.69 20.25
C ALA A 108 -15.58 -6.23 21.62
N ASN A 109 -14.34 -5.93 22.02
CA ASN A 109 -13.67 -6.67 23.10
C ASN A 109 -13.03 -5.78 24.19
N ASN A 110 -13.21 -4.45 24.15
CA ASN A 110 -12.71 -3.47 25.13
C ASN A 110 -11.21 -3.58 25.49
N THR A 111 -10.37 -4.04 24.57
CA THR A 111 -8.92 -4.19 24.76
C THR A 111 -8.14 -3.25 23.85
N ALA A 112 -6.92 -2.89 24.26
CA ALA A 112 -6.02 -2.15 23.39
C ALA A 112 -5.72 -2.98 22.13
N PRO A 113 -5.91 -2.43 20.91
CA PRO A 113 -5.78 -3.20 19.67
C PRO A 113 -4.31 -3.47 19.29
N PHE A 114 -3.41 -2.58 19.69
CA PHE A 114 -2.00 -2.57 19.26
C PHE A 114 -1.04 -2.61 20.44
N TYR A 115 0.16 -3.17 20.22
CA TYR A 115 1.21 -3.20 21.23
C TYR A 115 1.72 -1.79 21.56
N ASP A 116 1.91 -0.97 20.53
CA ASP A 116 2.40 0.42 20.61
C ASP A 116 1.63 1.29 19.59
N SER A 117 1.89 2.60 19.61
CA SER A 117 1.35 3.51 18.60
C SER A 117 1.81 3.10 17.20
N PRO A 118 0.90 3.08 16.20
CA PRO A 118 1.28 2.82 14.82
C PRO A 118 2.35 3.79 14.30
N ARG A 119 3.26 3.29 13.45
CA ARG A 119 4.45 4.03 13.00
C ARG A 119 4.49 4.20 11.48
N PRO A 120 4.74 5.42 10.97
CA PRO A 120 4.80 5.65 9.53
C PRO A 120 6.03 4.98 8.90
N ILE A 121 5.87 4.43 7.70
CA ILE A 121 6.90 3.64 6.99
C ILE A 121 7.27 4.26 5.65
N ALA A 122 6.28 4.76 4.90
CA ALA A 122 6.48 5.33 3.57
C ALA A 122 5.34 6.29 3.24
N LYS A 123 5.61 7.27 2.38
CA LYS A 123 4.62 8.26 1.93
C LYS A 123 4.45 8.21 0.42
N THR A 124 3.27 8.57 -0.04
CA THR A 124 2.96 8.73 -1.46
C THR A 124 1.80 9.71 -1.62
N ILE A 125 1.70 10.38 -2.76
CA ILE A 125 0.64 11.36 -3.04
C ILE A 125 -0.32 10.78 -4.08
N LEU A 126 -1.62 11.10 -4.02
CA LEU A 126 -2.52 10.77 -5.13
C LEU A 126 -2.27 11.69 -6.33
N VAL A 127 -2.13 11.10 -7.50
CA VAL A 127 -1.92 11.79 -8.78
C VAL A 127 -2.92 11.29 -9.82
N GLY A 128 -3.18 12.12 -10.83
CA GLY A 128 -3.80 11.69 -12.06
C GLY A 128 -2.75 11.19 -13.04
N ILE A 129 -3.11 10.21 -13.87
CA ILE A 129 -2.35 9.83 -15.06
C ILE A 129 -3.26 9.84 -16.28
N ALA A 130 -2.71 10.18 -17.43
CA ALA A 130 -3.40 10.07 -18.71
C ALA A 130 -2.40 9.77 -19.83
N TRP A 131 -2.86 9.12 -20.90
CA TRP A 131 -2.08 9.05 -22.13
C TRP A 131 -1.83 10.46 -22.67
N PRO A 132 -0.63 10.79 -23.17
CA PRO A 132 -0.24 12.18 -23.44
C PRO A 132 -1.20 12.95 -24.35
N GLU A 133 -1.71 12.32 -25.40
CA GLU A 133 -2.68 12.92 -26.33
C GLU A 133 -4.06 13.15 -25.70
N ARG A 134 -4.49 12.26 -24.79
CA ARG A 134 -5.74 12.41 -24.02
C ARG A 134 -5.62 13.53 -23.00
N GLY A 135 -4.49 13.55 -22.29
CA GLY A 135 -4.14 14.56 -21.33
C GLY A 135 -4.08 15.97 -21.94
N LYS A 136 -3.60 16.13 -23.19
CA LYS A 136 -3.60 17.43 -23.88
C LYS A 136 -4.99 18.00 -24.14
N VAL A 137 -5.99 17.13 -24.38
CA VAL A 137 -7.38 17.55 -24.61
C VAL A 137 -8.05 17.93 -23.29
N LEU A 138 -7.87 17.12 -22.25
CA LEU A 138 -8.51 17.36 -20.95
C LEU A 138 -7.83 18.46 -20.14
N PHE A 139 -6.51 18.52 -20.20
CA PHE A 139 -5.64 19.34 -19.36
C PHE A 139 -4.66 20.16 -20.23
N PRO A 140 -5.16 21.05 -21.10
CA PRO A 140 -4.32 21.79 -22.06
C PRO A 140 -3.33 22.75 -21.38
N ASP A 141 -3.58 23.14 -20.13
CA ASP A 141 -2.70 23.95 -19.29
C ASP A 141 -1.77 23.10 -18.41
N GLY A 142 -1.75 21.77 -18.61
CA GLY A 142 -0.95 20.84 -17.83
C GLY A 142 -1.48 20.57 -16.42
N ARG A 143 -2.69 21.02 -16.07
CA ARG A 143 -3.26 20.86 -14.72
C ARG A 143 -4.46 19.93 -14.75
N PHE A 144 -4.48 18.95 -13.84
CA PHE A 144 -5.62 18.05 -13.68
C PHE A 144 -6.86 18.81 -13.20
N GLN A 145 -8.02 18.53 -13.81
CA GLN A 145 -9.29 19.16 -13.47
C GLN A 145 -10.40 18.11 -13.38
N TRP A 146 -10.92 17.87 -12.17
CA TRP A 146 -12.02 16.92 -11.93
C TRP A 146 -13.25 17.21 -12.79
N GLN A 147 -13.59 18.49 -12.98
CA GLN A 147 -14.73 18.89 -13.81
C GLN A 147 -14.57 18.44 -15.28
N LYS A 148 -13.35 18.46 -15.83
CA LYS A 148 -13.08 18.01 -17.20
C LYS A 148 -13.24 16.51 -17.35
N VAL A 149 -12.75 15.75 -16.36
CA VAL A 149 -12.96 14.31 -16.31
C VAL A 149 -14.45 13.98 -16.19
N GLU A 150 -15.19 14.67 -15.31
CA GLU A 150 -16.62 14.47 -15.14
C GLU A 150 -17.41 14.76 -16.44
N GLN A 151 -17.10 15.87 -17.11
CA GLN A 151 -17.67 16.22 -18.42
C GLN A 151 -17.40 15.14 -19.47
N ALA A 152 -16.18 14.60 -19.50
CA ALA A 152 -15.79 13.53 -20.40
C ALA A 152 -16.55 12.23 -20.13
N MET A 153 -16.72 11.85 -18.86
CA MET A 153 -17.52 10.68 -18.47
C MET A 153 -18.99 10.83 -18.87
N LEU A 154 -19.59 12.00 -18.65
CA LEU A 154 -20.98 12.29 -19.03
C LEU A 154 -21.18 12.28 -20.55
N ALA A 155 -20.19 12.77 -21.32
CA ALA A 155 -20.23 12.71 -22.77
C ALA A 155 -20.02 11.29 -23.31
N SER A 156 -19.23 10.49 -22.58
CA SER A 156 -18.86 9.10 -22.84
C SER A 156 -18.15 8.86 -24.18
N ASN A 157 -17.69 9.91 -24.85
CA ASN A 157 -17.04 9.81 -26.15
C ASN A 157 -16.13 11.02 -26.40
N TRP A 158 -14.95 10.76 -26.97
CA TRP A 158 -13.92 11.77 -27.21
C TRP A 158 -14.32 12.87 -28.19
N GLU A 159 -15.09 12.57 -29.23
CA GLU A 159 -15.50 13.55 -30.25
C GLU A 159 -16.32 14.70 -29.61
N LYS A 160 -17.20 14.36 -28.67
CA LYS A 160 -18.08 15.31 -27.99
C LYS A 160 -17.36 16.30 -27.08
N ILE A 161 -16.11 16.00 -26.72
CA ILE A 161 -15.27 16.83 -25.84
C ILE A 161 -14.05 17.42 -26.56
N GLY A 162 -14.05 17.39 -27.90
CA GLY A 162 -12.98 17.97 -28.72
C GLY A 162 -11.75 17.08 -28.88
N GLY A 163 -11.84 15.81 -28.52
CA GLY A 163 -10.83 14.80 -28.82
C GLY A 163 -10.97 14.23 -30.24
N ASN A 164 -10.03 13.37 -30.62
CA ASN A 164 -10.13 12.67 -31.90
C ASN A 164 -11.28 11.65 -31.86
N LYS A 165 -12.15 11.68 -32.87
CA LYS A 165 -13.27 10.74 -33.03
C LYS A 165 -12.83 9.27 -33.06
N ASP A 166 -11.63 8.99 -33.57
CA ASP A 166 -11.12 7.62 -33.72
C ASP A 166 -10.75 6.98 -32.37
N TRP A 167 -10.69 7.78 -31.29
CA TRP A 167 -10.46 7.29 -29.94
C TRP A 167 -11.70 6.65 -29.30
N GLY A 168 -12.89 6.88 -29.83
CA GLY A 168 -14.10 6.21 -29.37
C GLY A 168 -14.57 6.66 -27.99
N SER A 169 -14.84 5.69 -27.11
CA SER A 169 -15.35 5.92 -25.75
C SER A 169 -14.33 6.67 -24.89
N PHE A 170 -14.84 7.39 -23.89
CA PHE A 170 -14.00 7.95 -22.84
C PHE A 170 -14.03 7.03 -21.62
N ASP A 171 -12.87 6.56 -21.18
CA ASP A 171 -12.76 5.59 -20.10
C ASP A 171 -11.89 6.12 -18.94
N PHE A 172 -12.55 6.53 -17.85
CA PHE A 172 -11.90 6.81 -16.58
C PHE A 172 -11.88 5.57 -15.70
N VAL A 173 -10.73 5.25 -15.12
CA VAL A 173 -10.58 4.09 -14.23
C VAL A 173 -10.05 4.49 -12.85
N THR A 174 -10.57 3.84 -11.81
CA THR A 174 -10.10 3.98 -10.43
C THR A 174 -10.32 2.67 -9.67
N THR A 175 -9.73 2.56 -8.48
CA THR A 175 -9.85 1.37 -7.62
C THR A 175 -11.18 1.35 -6.87
N ASP A 176 -11.58 0.16 -6.41
CA ASP A 176 -12.78 -0.02 -5.57
C ASP A 176 -12.60 0.69 -4.21
N PRO A 177 -13.41 1.71 -3.87
CA PRO A 177 -13.28 2.44 -2.60
C PRO A 177 -13.66 1.58 -1.37
N THR A 178 -14.31 0.44 -1.55
CA THR A 178 -14.59 -0.51 -0.45
C THR A 178 -13.39 -1.39 -0.12
N ARG A 179 -12.36 -1.39 -0.99
CA ARG A 179 -11.19 -2.28 -0.87
C ARG A 179 -9.86 -1.53 -0.86
N SER A 180 -9.79 -0.37 -1.52
CA SER A 180 -8.57 0.41 -1.74
C SER A 180 -8.64 1.82 -1.14
N ASN A 181 -7.54 2.25 -0.52
CA ASN A 181 -7.40 3.62 -0.03
C ASN A 181 -7.38 4.65 -1.18
N SER A 182 -6.77 4.35 -2.33
CA SER A 182 -6.72 5.28 -3.47
C SER A 182 -8.12 5.62 -4.01
N GLY A 183 -9.06 4.66 -3.97
CA GLY A 183 -10.45 4.87 -4.37
C GLY A 183 -11.18 5.79 -3.41
N GLN A 184 -10.96 5.60 -2.11
CA GLN A 184 -11.49 6.48 -1.05
C GLN A 184 -10.94 7.91 -1.20
N VAL A 185 -9.64 8.06 -1.42
CA VAL A 185 -8.99 9.36 -1.60
C VAL A 185 -9.47 10.04 -2.89
N THR A 186 -9.63 9.28 -3.98
CA THR A 186 -10.18 9.77 -5.26
C THR A 186 -11.58 10.36 -5.07
N LEU A 187 -12.49 9.60 -4.46
CA LEU A 187 -13.86 10.05 -4.26
C LEU A 187 -13.95 11.22 -3.27
N ASN A 188 -13.09 11.26 -2.25
CA ASN A 188 -13.02 12.39 -1.34
C ASN A 188 -12.59 13.69 -2.04
N LEU A 189 -11.49 13.64 -2.81
CA LEU A 189 -11.00 14.80 -3.56
C LEU A 189 -11.99 15.27 -4.63
N TRP A 190 -12.65 14.34 -5.32
CA TRP A 190 -13.66 14.67 -6.30
C TRP A 190 -14.90 15.28 -5.64
N THR A 191 -15.34 14.74 -4.51
CA THR A 191 -16.44 15.31 -3.70
C THR A 191 -16.11 16.73 -3.27
N GLN A 192 -14.89 16.98 -2.79
CA GLN A 192 -14.43 18.33 -2.45
C GLN A 192 -14.49 19.27 -3.66
N SER A 193 -13.98 18.82 -4.80
CA SER A 193 -14.03 19.61 -6.04
C SER A 193 -15.46 19.89 -6.49
N LYS A 194 -16.39 18.95 -6.26
CA LYS A 194 -17.80 19.07 -6.63
C LYS A 194 -18.55 20.08 -5.77
N LEU A 195 -18.25 20.08 -4.46
CA LEU A 195 -18.91 20.95 -3.49
C LEU A 195 -18.24 22.33 -3.37
N GLY A 196 -16.96 22.45 -3.72
CA GLY A 196 -16.18 23.67 -3.55
C GLY A 196 -15.90 24.03 -2.08
N THR A 197 -16.18 23.12 -1.15
CA THR A 197 -16.02 23.30 0.31
C THR A 197 -15.36 22.08 0.93
N GLN A 198 -14.89 22.21 2.18
CA GLN A 198 -14.31 21.11 2.91
C GLN A 198 -15.34 20.00 3.14
N VAL A 199 -14.94 18.75 2.87
CA VAL A 199 -15.79 17.56 2.97
C VAL A 199 -15.86 17.08 4.42
N ASN A 200 -17.04 16.65 4.85
CA ASN A 200 -17.29 15.93 6.10
C ASN A 200 -18.26 14.76 5.85
N SER A 201 -18.62 14.00 6.88
CA SER A 201 -19.51 12.83 6.74
C SER A 201 -20.88 13.19 6.14
N ASN A 202 -21.43 14.37 6.44
CA ASN A 202 -22.72 14.81 5.88
C ASN A 202 -22.64 15.17 4.39
N SER A 203 -21.44 15.45 3.86
CA SER A 203 -21.24 15.77 2.43
C SER A 203 -21.74 14.65 1.50
N PHE A 204 -21.69 13.39 1.95
CA PHE A 204 -22.11 12.22 1.15
C PHE A 204 -23.64 12.06 1.04
N ASN A 205 -24.41 12.85 1.81
CA ASN A 205 -25.87 12.94 1.65
C ASN A 205 -26.29 13.94 0.57
N ASN A 206 -25.36 14.70 -0.01
CA ASN A 206 -25.67 15.68 -1.04
C ASN A 206 -26.05 15.00 -2.37
N PRO A 207 -27.19 15.34 -3.01
CA PRO A 207 -27.63 14.70 -4.26
C PRO A 207 -26.63 14.77 -5.42
N SER A 208 -25.85 15.85 -5.51
CA SER A 208 -24.81 16.01 -6.54
C SER A 208 -23.62 15.06 -6.32
N VAL A 209 -23.30 14.75 -5.05
CA VAL A 209 -22.26 13.78 -4.67
C VAL A 209 -22.76 12.35 -4.90
N GLN A 210 -24.02 12.06 -4.57
CA GLN A 210 -24.64 10.77 -4.89
C GLN A 210 -24.65 10.49 -6.39
N SER A 211 -24.96 11.51 -7.19
CA SER A 211 -24.91 11.43 -8.66
C SER A 211 -23.49 11.18 -9.17
N LEU A 212 -22.49 11.85 -8.59
CA LEU A 212 -21.08 11.62 -8.91
C LEU A 212 -20.66 10.16 -8.61
N PHE A 213 -21.03 9.62 -7.45
CA PHE A 213 -20.72 8.23 -7.10
C PHE A 213 -21.38 7.25 -8.08
N GLY A 214 -22.64 7.50 -8.46
CA GLY A 214 -23.32 6.71 -9.49
C GLY A 214 -22.64 6.78 -10.86
N LEU A 215 -22.19 7.97 -11.26
CA LEU A 215 -21.44 8.16 -12.51
C LEU A 215 -20.12 7.37 -12.50
N VAL A 216 -19.33 7.49 -11.44
CA VAL A 216 -18.06 6.76 -11.30
C VAL A 216 -18.30 5.26 -11.27
N LYS A 217 -19.25 4.78 -10.45
CA LYS A 217 -19.54 3.35 -10.35
C LYS A 217 -19.99 2.71 -11.66
N LYS A 218 -20.75 3.43 -12.49
CA LYS A 218 -21.14 2.96 -13.84
C LYS A 218 -19.97 2.89 -14.81
N SER A 219 -19.00 3.77 -14.67
CA SER A 219 -17.83 3.82 -15.56
C SER A 219 -16.78 2.76 -15.27
N VAL A 220 -16.72 2.24 -14.03
CA VAL A 220 -15.70 1.26 -13.63
C VAL A 220 -16.31 -0.14 -13.51
N TYR A 221 -16.07 -0.99 -14.51
CA TYR A 221 -16.44 -2.39 -14.43
C TYR A 221 -15.45 -3.16 -13.53
N GLN A 222 -15.96 -3.73 -12.44
CA GLN A 222 -15.18 -4.52 -11.46
C GLN A 222 -13.85 -3.84 -11.05
N PRO A 223 -13.92 -2.66 -10.41
CA PRO A 223 -12.73 -1.86 -10.17
C PRO A 223 -11.69 -2.64 -9.34
N PRO A 224 -10.39 -2.50 -9.66
CA PRO A 224 -9.33 -3.23 -8.98
C PRO A 224 -9.27 -2.93 -7.48
N ARG A 225 -8.85 -3.93 -6.71
CA ARG A 225 -8.78 -3.86 -5.24
C ARG A 225 -7.60 -3.04 -4.68
N SER A 226 -6.67 -2.64 -5.54
CA SER A 226 -5.49 -1.86 -5.15
C SER A 226 -4.93 -1.09 -6.33
N THR A 227 -4.15 -0.05 -6.02
CA THR A 227 -3.63 0.91 -6.99
C THR A 227 -2.65 0.28 -7.95
N ASP A 228 -1.82 -0.63 -7.44
CA ASP A 228 -0.81 -1.29 -8.23
C ASP A 228 -1.44 -2.20 -9.31
N ILE A 229 -2.48 -2.95 -8.94
CA ILE A 229 -3.26 -3.77 -9.88
C ILE A 229 -3.94 -2.87 -10.93
N LEU A 230 -4.56 -1.77 -10.49
CA LEU A 230 -5.16 -0.79 -11.39
C LEU A 230 -4.16 -0.27 -12.42
N LEU A 231 -2.96 0.10 -12.00
CA LEU A 231 -1.96 0.65 -12.92
C LEU A 231 -1.44 -0.40 -13.90
N GLN A 232 -1.23 -1.63 -13.46
CA GLN A 232 -0.86 -2.74 -14.36
C GLN A 232 -1.94 -3.00 -15.41
N GLU A 233 -3.21 -2.98 -15.01
CA GLU A 233 -4.34 -3.11 -15.93
C GLU A 233 -4.42 -1.92 -16.90
N PHE A 234 -4.28 -0.68 -16.40
CA PHE A 234 -4.24 0.53 -17.23
C PHE A 234 -3.16 0.45 -18.31
N ILE A 235 -1.94 0.04 -17.94
CA ILE A 235 -0.82 -0.13 -18.87
C ILE A 235 -1.10 -1.23 -19.90
N THR A 236 -1.69 -2.34 -19.47
CA THR A 236 -1.98 -3.50 -20.33
C THR A 236 -3.10 -3.19 -21.34
N ARG A 237 -4.15 -2.49 -20.89
CA ARG A 237 -5.27 -2.01 -21.70
C ARG A 237 -4.86 -0.97 -22.73
N GLY A 238 -3.90 -0.11 -22.36
CA GLY A 238 -3.42 0.94 -23.25
C GLY A 238 -4.48 1.99 -23.58
N SER A 239 -4.19 2.83 -24.57
CA SER A 239 -5.02 4.00 -24.93
C SER A 239 -6.36 3.66 -25.59
N ASN A 240 -6.65 2.38 -25.82
CA ASN A 240 -7.90 1.94 -26.43
C ASN A 240 -8.98 1.65 -25.38
N ASP A 241 -8.60 1.19 -24.19
CA ASP A 241 -9.54 0.67 -23.18
C ASP A 241 -9.38 1.33 -21.80
N ALA A 242 -8.49 2.31 -21.66
CA ALA A 242 -8.37 3.16 -20.47
C ALA A 242 -7.67 4.48 -20.82
N ASP A 243 -8.28 5.62 -20.52
CA ASP A 243 -7.74 6.93 -20.91
C ASP A 243 -7.06 7.69 -19.75
N VAL A 244 -7.73 7.69 -18.59
CA VAL A 244 -7.36 8.48 -17.42
C VAL A 244 -7.54 7.63 -16.17
N ALA A 245 -6.60 7.71 -15.24
CA ALA A 245 -6.73 7.07 -13.94
C ALA A 245 -6.27 7.99 -12.80
N THR A 246 -6.75 7.70 -11.60
CA THR A 246 -6.14 8.19 -10.37
C THR A 246 -5.38 7.07 -9.67
N VAL A 247 -4.11 7.33 -9.37
CA VAL A 247 -3.18 6.36 -8.79
C VAL A 247 -2.27 7.05 -7.77
N TYR A 248 -1.52 6.27 -7.02
CA TYR A 248 -0.47 6.79 -6.17
C TYR A 248 0.77 7.10 -7.00
N GLU A 249 1.43 8.20 -6.65
CA GLU A 249 2.68 8.64 -7.22
C GLU A 249 3.74 7.55 -7.21
N SER A 250 3.87 6.78 -6.12
CA SER A 250 4.88 5.74 -6.02
C SER A 250 4.79 4.70 -7.13
N VAL A 251 3.60 4.14 -7.34
CA VAL A 251 3.37 3.17 -8.42
C VAL A 251 3.44 3.83 -9.80
N ALA A 252 2.95 5.07 -9.95
CA ALA A 252 3.01 5.82 -11.21
C ALA A 252 4.46 6.09 -11.64
N LEU A 253 5.34 6.43 -10.70
CA LEU A 253 6.76 6.62 -10.95
C LEU A 253 7.46 5.30 -11.24
N TYR A 254 7.23 4.28 -10.40
CA TYR A 254 7.89 2.99 -10.51
C TYR A 254 7.57 2.26 -11.82
N ARG A 255 6.30 2.29 -12.27
CA ARG A 255 5.85 1.59 -13.48
C ARG A 255 5.92 2.44 -14.75
N TRP A 256 6.44 3.67 -14.68
CA TRP A 256 6.43 4.59 -15.81
C TRP A 256 7.12 4.00 -17.05
N GLN A 257 8.30 3.39 -16.88
CA GLN A 257 9.03 2.77 -17.99
C GLN A 257 8.27 1.57 -18.61
N GLN A 258 7.55 0.80 -17.79
CA GLN A 258 6.74 -0.34 -18.26
C GLN A 258 5.65 0.15 -19.23
N SER A 259 5.06 1.32 -18.96
CA SER A 259 4.00 1.90 -19.80
C SER A 259 4.44 2.23 -21.23
N SER A 260 5.72 2.56 -21.43
CA SER A 260 6.26 2.85 -22.77
C SER A 260 6.42 1.60 -23.63
N THR A 261 6.61 0.42 -23.01
CA THR A 261 6.96 -0.82 -23.72
C THR A 261 5.77 -1.35 -24.53
N ASN A 262 4.55 -1.13 -24.04
CA ASN A 262 3.34 -1.71 -24.63
C ASN A 262 2.66 -0.77 -25.65
N ASN A 263 2.69 0.55 -25.44
CA ASN A 263 1.90 1.51 -26.23
C ASN A 263 2.73 2.59 -26.96
N GLY A 264 4.06 2.45 -26.99
CA GLY A 264 4.98 3.34 -27.71
C GLY A 264 5.18 4.72 -27.08
N ARG A 265 4.28 5.19 -26.21
CA ARG A 265 4.47 6.39 -25.37
C ARG A 265 3.98 6.14 -23.95
N PRO A 266 4.79 6.48 -22.93
CA PRO A 266 4.37 6.35 -21.55
C PRO A 266 3.31 7.41 -21.18
N TYR A 267 2.54 7.14 -20.14
CA TYR A 267 1.58 8.12 -19.61
C TYR A 267 2.27 9.36 -19.03
N GLN A 268 1.52 10.45 -18.93
CA GLN A 268 1.89 11.69 -18.24
C GLN A 268 1.34 11.64 -16.81
N ILE A 269 2.15 12.11 -15.84
CA ILE A 269 1.70 12.29 -14.45
C ILE A 269 1.18 13.72 -14.27
N TYR A 270 0.08 13.86 -13.53
CA TYR A 270 -0.52 15.14 -13.16
C TYR A 270 -0.76 15.16 -11.65
N TYR A 271 -0.11 16.08 -10.93
CA TYR A 271 -0.45 16.29 -9.53
C TYR A 271 -1.82 16.96 -9.39
N LEU A 272 -2.66 16.40 -8.52
CA LEU A 272 -3.98 16.94 -8.19
C LEU A 272 -3.82 18.17 -7.28
N ASN A 273 -4.63 19.21 -7.46
CA ASN A 273 -4.62 20.35 -6.55
C ASN A 273 -6.05 20.74 -6.14
N PRO A 274 -6.43 20.54 -4.87
CA PRO A 274 -5.64 19.91 -3.79
C PRO A 274 -5.36 18.42 -4.02
N SER A 275 -4.39 17.86 -3.28
CA SER A 275 -4.16 16.41 -3.18
C SER A 275 -4.00 15.95 -1.73
N ILE A 276 -3.95 14.65 -1.53
CA ILE A 276 -3.75 14.00 -0.23
C ILE A 276 -2.47 13.16 -0.30
N GLU A 277 -1.60 13.37 0.69
CA GLU A 277 -0.47 12.48 0.96
C GLU A 277 -0.95 11.32 1.84
N SER A 278 -0.86 10.09 1.33
CA SER A 278 -1.09 8.86 2.07
C SER A 278 0.21 8.41 2.71
N THR A 279 0.17 8.13 4.02
CA THR A 279 1.31 7.60 4.78
C THR A 279 1.03 6.16 5.18
N ALA A 280 1.72 5.21 4.54
CA ALA A 280 1.67 3.81 4.92
C ALA A 280 2.20 3.67 6.35
N THR A 281 1.40 3.07 7.23
CA THR A 281 1.64 3.08 8.67
C THR A 281 1.56 1.66 9.21
N ALA A 282 2.60 1.20 9.91
CA ALA A 282 2.65 -0.13 10.49
C ALA A 282 2.07 -0.14 11.91
N ALA A 283 1.20 -1.11 12.19
CA ALA A 283 0.71 -1.43 13.53
C ALA A 283 1.03 -2.88 13.88
N ILE A 284 1.53 -3.10 15.10
CA ILE A 284 1.71 -4.43 15.67
C ILE A 284 0.45 -4.76 16.47
N VAL A 285 -0.31 -5.75 16.00
CA VAL A 285 -1.58 -6.13 16.63
C VAL A 285 -1.35 -6.95 17.89
N ARG A 286 -2.25 -6.86 18.87
CA ARG A 286 -2.18 -7.69 20.10
C ARG A 286 -2.81 -9.06 19.96
N ARG A 287 -3.87 -9.15 19.15
CA ARG A 287 -4.65 -10.37 18.99
C ARG A 287 -3.77 -11.47 18.40
N ASP A 288 -3.68 -12.60 19.09
CA ASP A 288 -2.88 -13.78 18.70
C ASP A 288 -1.36 -13.54 18.53
N VAL A 289 -0.81 -12.48 19.12
CA VAL A 289 0.62 -12.13 18.99
C VAL A 289 1.26 -12.10 20.37
N ASP A 290 2.26 -12.95 20.61
CA ASP A 290 3.05 -12.94 21.85
C ASP A 290 4.12 -11.82 21.86
N SER A 291 4.77 -11.63 23.01
CA SER A 291 5.77 -10.57 23.18
C SER A 291 7.05 -10.78 22.37
N GLY A 292 7.46 -12.03 22.10
CA GLY A 292 8.61 -12.35 21.25
C GLY A 292 8.34 -11.97 19.80
N THR A 293 7.19 -12.38 19.26
CA THR A 293 6.71 -11.99 17.93
C THR A 293 6.60 -10.46 17.81
N ALA A 294 6.02 -9.79 18.81
CA ALA A 294 5.91 -8.33 18.83
C ALA A 294 7.28 -7.63 18.85
N ASN A 295 8.27 -8.17 19.58
CA ASN A 295 9.63 -7.63 19.61
C ASN A 295 10.36 -7.83 18.28
N ALA A 296 10.17 -8.97 17.62
CA ALA A 296 10.69 -9.20 16.28
C ALA A 296 10.06 -8.25 15.24
N ALA A 297 8.74 -8.02 15.32
CA ALA A 297 8.05 -7.03 14.51
C ALA A 297 8.56 -5.59 14.73
N LYS A 298 8.85 -5.21 15.98
CA LYS A 298 9.47 -3.91 16.29
C LYS A 298 10.79 -3.71 15.57
N LYS A 299 11.68 -4.72 15.63
CA LYS A 299 12.97 -4.70 14.95
C LYS A 299 12.82 -4.49 13.44
N PHE A 300 11.86 -5.16 12.81
CA PHE A 300 11.59 -4.96 11.39
C PHE A 300 11.12 -3.54 11.07
N ILE A 301 10.19 -2.99 11.88
CA ILE A 301 9.70 -1.63 11.69
C ILE A 301 10.82 -0.60 11.93
N ASP A 302 11.69 -0.82 12.90
CA ASP A 302 12.88 0.02 13.13
C ASP A 302 13.81 -0.03 11.90
N PHE A 303 14.10 -1.24 11.41
CA PHE A 303 14.93 -1.47 10.23
C PHE A 303 14.40 -0.74 9.00
N VAL A 304 13.12 -0.87 8.64
CA VAL A 304 12.58 -0.26 7.41
C VAL A 304 12.61 1.28 7.43
N THR A 305 12.64 1.90 8.62
CA THR A 305 12.69 3.37 8.76
C THR A 305 14.11 3.95 8.76
N GLN A 306 15.13 3.10 8.77
CA GLN A 306 16.52 3.52 8.66
C GLN A 306 16.85 4.12 7.28
N PRO A 307 17.81 5.06 7.17
CA PRO A 307 18.10 5.77 5.93
C PRO A 307 18.39 4.88 4.71
N ALA A 308 19.13 3.78 4.88
CA ALA A 308 19.49 2.89 3.77
C ALA A 308 18.28 2.12 3.22
N GLN A 309 17.30 1.83 4.06
CA GLN A 309 16.08 1.09 3.76
C GLN A 309 15.03 2.03 3.17
N GLN A 310 14.97 3.25 3.69
CA GLN A 310 14.20 4.34 3.09
C GLN A 310 14.70 4.71 1.68
N ALA A 311 16.02 4.66 1.43
CA ALA A 311 16.56 4.82 0.09
C ALA A 311 16.06 3.72 -0.88
N ILE A 312 15.90 2.48 -0.41
CA ILE A 312 15.28 1.42 -1.22
C ILE A 312 13.84 1.80 -1.55
N LEU A 313 13.03 2.24 -0.58
CA LEU A 313 11.65 2.68 -0.85
C LEU A 313 11.59 3.81 -1.89
N VAL A 314 12.55 4.74 -1.88
CA VAL A 314 12.68 5.80 -2.88
C VAL A 314 12.93 5.25 -4.29
N GLU A 315 13.72 4.18 -4.45
CA GLU A 315 13.90 3.50 -5.76
C GLU A 315 12.56 3.00 -6.33
N TYR A 316 11.57 2.70 -5.48
CA TYR A 316 10.22 2.29 -5.86
C TYR A 316 9.21 3.47 -5.84
N GLY A 317 9.69 4.71 -5.86
CA GLY A 317 8.86 5.91 -5.98
C GLY A 317 8.15 6.35 -4.70
N PHE A 318 8.44 5.74 -3.55
CA PHE A 318 7.91 6.24 -2.28
C PHE A 318 8.70 7.45 -1.80
N ARG A 319 7.99 8.40 -1.17
CA ARG A 319 8.61 9.49 -0.43
C ARG A 319 9.01 8.98 0.97
N PRO A 320 10.24 9.27 1.44
CA PRO A 320 10.73 8.71 2.70
C PRO A 320 10.06 9.38 3.89
N VAL A 321 9.81 8.61 4.96
CA VAL A 321 9.41 9.15 6.27
C VAL A 321 10.62 9.67 7.04
N ASN A 322 11.81 9.21 6.68
CA ASN A 322 13.07 9.70 7.23
C ASN A 322 13.57 10.90 6.41
N ASN A 323 13.46 12.10 6.99
CA ASN A 323 13.81 13.36 6.33
C ASN A 323 15.31 13.52 6.02
N THR A 324 16.18 12.61 6.49
CA THR A 324 17.60 12.62 6.13
C THR A 324 17.87 12.05 4.74
N VAL A 325 16.90 11.33 4.14
CA VAL A 325 17.02 10.76 2.80
C VAL A 325 16.54 11.77 1.76
N ASP A 326 17.47 12.31 0.98
CA ASP A 326 17.15 13.20 -0.13
C ASP A 326 16.76 12.41 -1.39
N LEU A 327 15.58 12.71 -1.94
CA LEU A 327 15.03 12.05 -3.13
C LEU A 327 15.97 12.09 -4.33
N LYS A 328 16.73 13.18 -4.53
CA LYS A 328 17.63 13.32 -5.69
C LYS A 328 18.97 12.63 -5.46
N SER A 329 19.39 12.46 -4.21
CA SER A 329 20.65 11.75 -3.89
C SER A 329 20.56 10.23 -4.07
N VAL A 330 19.36 9.65 -4.00
CA VAL A 330 19.19 8.19 -4.05
C VAL A 330 19.50 7.65 -5.45
N PRO A 331 20.40 6.66 -5.58
CA PRO A 331 20.64 5.98 -6.85
C PRO A 331 19.34 5.39 -7.42
N LYS A 332 19.12 5.51 -8.73
CA LYS A 332 17.91 5.03 -9.42
C LYS A 332 16.59 5.66 -8.96
N SER A 333 16.62 6.71 -8.15
CA SER A 333 15.43 7.49 -7.81
C SER A 333 14.66 7.89 -9.07
N PRO A 334 13.33 7.64 -9.14
CA PRO A 334 12.53 8.00 -10.32
C PRO A 334 12.46 9.51 -10.55
N TRP A 335 12.64 10.32 -9.51
CA TRP A 335 12.72 11.78 -9.65
C TRP A 335 13.97 12.28 -10.39
N ASN A 336 14.96 11.41 -10.62
CA ASN A 336 16.15 11.72 -11.43
C ASN A 336 16.02 11.24 -12.90
N GLN A 337 14.89 10.64 -13.27
CA GLN A 337 14.73 9.99 -14.58
C GLN A 337 13.98 10.86 -15.61
N ASN A 338 13.77 12.15 -15.32
CA ASN A 338 13.03 13.09 -16.19
C ASN A 338 11.62 12.60 -16.58
N ILE A 339 10.94 11.90 -15.67
CA ILE A 339 9.57 11.44 -15.87
C ILE A 339 8.64 12.66 -16.04
N PRO A 340 7.88 12.78 -17.14
CA PRO A 340 7.01 13.91 -17.39
C PRO A 340 5.98 14.13 -16.28
N GLY A 341 6.00 15.33 -15.72
CA GLY A 341 5.09 15.75 -14.65
C GLY A 341 5.51 15.30 -13.25
N ALA A 342 6.60 14.55 -13.06
CA ALA A 342 7.11 14.20 -11.74
C ALA A 342 7.78 15.41 -11.06
N GLU A 343 7.45 15.66 -9.79
CA GLU A 343 7.92 16.81 -9.03
C GLU A 343 8.51 16.37 -7.69
N VAL A 344 9.75 16.79 -7.40
CA VAL A 344 10.37 16.53 -6.09
C VAL A 344 9.62 17.25 -4.98
N LYS A 345 9.14 18.47 -5.25
CA LYS A 345 8.35 19.29 -4.33
C LYS A 345 7.09 19.79 -5.04
N PRO A 346 6.03 18.97 -5.11
CA PRO A 346 4.82 19.35 -5.82
C PRO A 346 4.17 20.57 -5.18
N SER A 347 3.76 21.53 -6.00
CA SER A 347 3.12 22.79 -5.55
C SER A 347 1.61 22.62 -5.32
N VAL A 348 1.23 21.55 -4.63
CA VAL A 348 -0.17 21.19 -4.35
C VAL A 348 -0.56 21.59 -2.93
N GLN A 349 -1.81 22.00 -2.74
CA GLN A 349 -2.39 22.09 -1.40
C GLN A 349 -2.58 20.67 -0.86
N ALA A 350 -1.87 20.33 0.22
CA ALA A 350 -2.04 19.08 0.94
C ALA A 350 -3.29 19.13 1.82
N LEU A 351 -4.17 18.15 1.68
CA LEU A 351 -5.30 17.90 2.56
C LEU A 351 -5.04 16.69 3.46
N PRO A 352 -5.66 16.64 4.65
CA PRO A 352 -5.64 15.42 5.45
C PRO A 352 -6.38 14.29 4.71
N PRO A 353 -6.01 13.03 4.96
CA PRO A 353 -6.79 11.90 4.47
C PRO A 353 -8.22 11.91 5.04
N PRO A 354 -9.19 11.24 4.36
CA PRO A 354 -10.54 11.11 4.88
C PRO A 354 -10.53 10.38 6.23
N THR A 355 -11.32 10.86 7.19
CA THR A 355 -11.46 10.24 8.51
C THR A 355 -12.17 8.89 8.41
N ALA A 356 -12.06 8.06 9.46
CA ALA A 356 -12.77 6.78 9.53
C ALA A 356 -14.30 6.90 9.30
N GLU A 357 -14.93 7.97 9.83
CA GLU A 357 -16.36 8.25 9.62
C GLU A 357 -16.66 8.56 8.15
N MET A 358 -15.84 9.40 7.51
CA MET A 358 -15.98 9.72 6.09
C MET A 358 -15.77 8.48 5.21
N ILE A 359 -14.78 7.64 5.54
CA ILE A 359 -14.54 6.37 4.84
C ILE A 359 -15.78 5.47 4.91
N THR A 360 -16.40 5.35 6.09
CA THR A 360 -17.63 4.55 6.27
C THR A 360 -18.78 5.05 5.40
N GLU A 361 -19.02 6.38 5.37
CA GLU A 361 -20.08 6.95 4.55
C GLU A 361 -19.80 6.84 3.05
N MET A 362 -18.53 6.95 2.62
CA MET A 362 -18.15 6.70 1.22
C MET A 362 -18.42 5.25 0.80
N GLN A 363 -18.07 4.27 1.63
CA GLN A 363 -18.31 2.86 1.35
C GLN A 363 -19.81 2.58 1.25
N ARG A 364 -20.59 3.07 2.22
CA ARG A 364 -22.06 2.95 2.23
C ARG A 364 -22.70 3.58 0.99
N LEU A 365 -22.26 4.76 0.57
CA LEU A 365 -22.77 5.41 -0.63
C LEU A 365 -22.37 4.63 -1.89
N TRP A 366 -21.13 4.18 -1.98
CA TRP A 366 -20.65 3.38 -3.10
C TRP A 366 -21.47 2.10 -3.29
N GLU A 367 -21.75 1.36 -2.22
CA GLU A 367 -22.55 0.13 -2.27
C GLU A 367 -23.97 0.38 -2.80
N ARG A 368 -24.58 1.51 -2.43
CA ARG A 368 -25.96 1.87 -2.78
C ARG A 368 -26.11 2.59 -4.13
N ALA A 369 -25.03 3.18 -4.64
CA ALA A 369 -25.04 3.85 -5.93
C ALA A 369 -25.42 2.86 -7.04
N ASN A 370 -26.31 3.28 -7.95
CA ASN A 370 -26.82 2.47 -9.06
C ASN A 370 -26.44 3.07 -10.40
#